data_AF-A0A968MFY1-F1
#
_entry.id   AF-A0A968MFY1-F1
#
_cell.length_a   1.000
_cell.length_b   1.000
_cell.length_c   1.000
_cell.angle_alpha   90.00
_cell.angle_beta   90.00
_cell.angle_gamma   90.00
#
_symmetry.space_group_name_H-M   'P 1'
#
loop_
_entity.id
_entity.type
_entity.pdbx_description
1 polymer ?
#
loop_
_entity_poly.entity_id
_entity_poly.type
_entity_poly.pdbx_seq_one_letter_code
_entity_poly.pdbx_strand_id
1 'polypeptide(L)'
;MNILCINTGSTSLKYEVFDQNHVSTLKGEFGSNDILDRLIEELVDNSMQINDFDVVVHRIVHGGGQYIKPTHITDDVLNNLKELNHLAPLHNPPALKVVEEIFRRYPDTIQYAVFDTAFHDTKKEVAKYYGLPLELQKDLKIQRYGFHGISHNYISDFIRKQYGEDQKIISCHLGGGCSICAIADGKSVDTTMGFGPEEGLIMGTRCGDLGAAVVLYLIRKGYNPDQIENILNQESGLLGLSGVSFDLQDLEKIKKILK
;
A
#
# COMPACT_ATOMS: atom_id res chain seq x y z
N MET A 1 -20.60 12.65 8.51
CA MET A 1 -19.39 13.13 7.81
C MET A 1 -19.35 12.47 6.43
N ASN A 2 -19.38 13.24 5.37
CA ASN A 2 -19.18 12.76 4.00
C ASN A 2 -17.69 12.65 3.71
N ILE A 3 -17.24 11.51 3.20
CA ILE A 3 -15.83 11.17 3.07
C ILE A 3 -15.55 10.75 1.63
N LEU A 4 -14.52 11.34 1.02
CA LEU A 4 -13.96 10.84 -0.24
C LEU A 4 -12.64 10.11 0.05
N CYS A 5 -12.61 8.80 -0.19
CA CYS A 5 -11.39 8.01 -0.10
C CYS A 5 -10.74 7.89 -1.48
N ILE A 6 -9.44 8.16 -1.57
CA ILE A 6 -8.63 8.06 -2.79
C ILE A 6 -7.45 7.11 -2.55
N ASN A 7 -7.32 6.12 -3.43
CA ASN A 7 -6.21 5.18 -3.46
C ASN A 7 -5.52 5.26 -4.83
N THR A 8 -4.37 5.92 -4.84
CA THR A 8 -3.52 6.05 -6.03
C THR A 8 -2.49 4.94 -6.05
N GLY A 9 -2.64 4.00 -6.99
CA GLY A 9 -1.63 3.00 -7.32
C GLY A 9 -0.64 3.51 -8.39
N SER A 10 0.27 2.64 -8.82
CA SER A 10 1.24 2.95 -9.87
C SER A 10 0.60 3.13 -11.25
N THR A 11 -0.54 2.48 -11.51
CA THR A 11 -1.21 2.46 -12.81
C THR A 11 -2.70 2.78 -12.77
N SER A 12 -3.29 2.94 -11.59
CA SER A 12 -4.70 3.29 -11.43
C SER A 12 -4.97 4.18 -10.23
N LEU A 13 -6.08 4.92 -10.29
CA LEU A 13 -6.67 5.60 -9.15
C LEU A 13 -8.02 4.94 -8.86
N LYS A 14 -8.20 4.48 -7.62
CA LYS A 14 -9.48 4.02 -7.10
C LYS A 14 -10.03 5.07 -6.16
N TYR A 15 -11.33 5.27 -6.19
CA TYR A 15 -11.99 6.15 -5.25
C TYR A 15 -13.28 5.52 -4.74
N GLU A 16 -13.68 5.95 -3.54
CA GLU A 16 -14.94 5.56 -2.94
C GLU A 16 -15.47 6.69 -2.05
N VAL A 17 -16.75 6.99 -2.19
CA VAL A 17 -17.47 8.01 -1.44
C VAL A 17 -18.31 7.34 -0.38
N PHE A 18 -18.22 7.85 0.85
CA PHE A 18 -19.02 7.42 1.97
C PHE A 18 -19.89 8.57 2.48
N ASP A 19 -21.15 8.28 2.74
CA ASP A 19 -22.07 9.24 3.36
C ASP A 19 -21.82 9.37 4.87
N GLN A 20 -22.64 10.22 5.50
CA GLN A 20 -22.66 10.42 6.95
C GLN A 20 -22.94 9.19 7.82
N ASN A 21 -23.48 8.11 7.25
CA ASN A 21 -23.68 6.82 7.92
C ASN A 21 -22.54 5.83 7.62
N HIS A 22 -21.49 6.28 6.94
CA HIS A 22 -20.37 5.48 6.44
C HIS A 22 -20.82 4.39 5.45
N VAL A 23 -21.87 4.65 4.69
CA VAL A 23 -22.33 3.78 3.61
C VAL A 23 -21.70 4.25 2.30
N SER A 24 -21.13 3.31 1.55
CA SER A 24 -20.58 3.57 0.21
C SER A 24 -21.70 3.97 -0.76
N THR A 25 -21.59 5.15 -1.36
CA THR A 25 -22.60 5.70 -2.28
C THR A 25 -22.11 5.79 -3.72
N LEU A 26 -20.80 5.92 -3.93
CA LEU A 26 -20.18 5.97 -5.25
C LEU A 26 -18.79 5.36 -5.17
N LYS A 27 -18.38 4.59 -6.19
CA LYS A 27 -17.02 4.05 -6.30
C LYS A 27 -16.62 3.89 -7.75
N GLY A 28 -15.33 4.02 -8.02
CA GLY A 28 -14.81 3.83 -9.37
C GLY A 28 -13.30 3.62 -9.41
N GLU A 29 -12.83 3.31 -10.60
CA GLU A 29 -11.41 3.11 -10.89
C GLU A 29 -11.06 3.70 -12.27
N PHE A 30 -9.97 4.45 -12.32
CA PHE A 30 -9.43 5.03 -13.55
C PHE A 30 -8.01 4.50 -13.81
N GLY A 31 -7.68 4.22 -15.07
CA GLY A 31 -6.30 3.94 -15.50
C GLY A 31 -5.43 5.21 -15.53
N SER A 32 -4.14 5.03 -15.82
CA SER A 32 -3.02 5.95 -15.53
C SER A 32 -3.02 7.38 -16.12
N ASN A 33 -3.93 7.76 -17.02
CA ASN A 33 -3.89 9.08 -17.66
C ASN A 33 -4.90 10.05 -17.01
N ASP A 34 -4.41 11.21 -16.57
CA ASP A 34 -5.16 12.35 -15.99
C ASP A 34 -6.16 11.96 -14.89
N ILE A 35 -5.69 11.12 -13.96
CA ILE A 35 -6.51 10.45 -12.93
C ILE A 35 -7.34 11.38 -12.03
N LEU A 36 -6.87 12.59 -11.73
CA LEU A 36 -7.62 13.53 -10.88
C LEU A 36 -8.67 14.30 -11.66
N ASP A 37 -8.39 14.72 -12.88
CA ASP A 37 -9.39 15.42 -13.71
C ASP A 37 -10.56 14.50 -13.99
N ARG A 38 -10.30 13.23 -14.31
CA ARG A 38 -11.35 12.21 -14.48
C ARG A 38 -12.16 11.97 -13.20
N LEU A 39 -11.51 11.97 -12.04
CA LEU A 39 -12.23 11.89 -10.76
C LEU A 39 -13.15 13.10 -10.58
N ILE A 40 -12.68 14.29 -10.91
CA ILE A 40 -13.46 15.52 -10.76
C ILE A 40 -14.63 15.54 -11.75
N GLU A 41 -14.43 15.14 -13.00
CA GLU A 41 -15.49 14.97 -13.99
C GLU A 41 -16.57 13.99 -13.50
N GLU A 42 -16.17 12.82 -13.02
CA GLU A 42 -17.10 11.81 -12.49
C GLU A 42 -17.88 12.31 -11.27
N LEU A 43 -17.23 13.06 -10.36
CA LEU A 43 -17.93 13.69 -9.24
C LEU A 43 -18.96 14.71 -9.73
N VAL A 44 -18.60 15.56 -10.70
CA VAL A 44 -19.50 16.57 -11.28
C VAL A 44 -20.69 15.91 -11.98
N ASP A 45 -20.47 14.83 -12.73
CA ASP A 45 -21.52 14.05 -13.38
C ASP A 45 -22.50 13.45 -12.36
N ASN A 46 -22.02 13.16 -11.15
CA ASN A 46 -22.84 12.71 -10.02
C ASN A 46 -23.33 13.88 -9.12
N SER A 47 -23.25 15.12 -9.59
CA SER A 47 -23.68 16.33 -8.86
C SER A 47 -22.94 16.55 -7.53
N MET A 48 -21.63 16.24 -7.49
CA MET A 48 -20.74 16.40 -6.34
C MET A 48 -19.47 17.18 -6.74
N GLN A 49 -18.80 17.77 -5.76
CA GLN A 49 -17.50 18.43 -5.88
C GLN A 49 -16.58 18.02 -4.73
N ILE A 50 -15.26 18.20 -4.91
CA ILE A 50 -14.26 17.84 -3.89
C ILE A 50 -14.48 18.58 -2.56
N ASN A 51 -14.95 19.82 -2.61
CA ASN A 51 -15.27 20.65 -1.44
C ASN A 51 -16.62 20.32 -0.77
N ASP A 52 -17.45 19.44 -1.36
CA ASP A 52 -18.67 18.96 -0.72
C ASP A 52 -18.39 17.89 0.36
N PHE A 53 -17.18 17.33 0.36
CA PHE A 53 -16.74 16.35 1.34
C PHE A 53 -16.17 17.03 2.58
N ASP A 54 -16.55 16.54 3.76
CA ASP A 54 -16.00 17.03 5.02
C ASP A 54 -14.50 16.70 5.13
N VAL A 55 -14.09 15.56 4.58
CA VAL A 55 -12.69 15.14 4.50
C VAL A 55 -12.40 14.34 3.22
N VAL A 56 -11.20 14.52 2.68
CA VAL A 56 -10.61 13.65 1.65
C VAL A 56 -9.51 12.80 2.28
N VAL A 57 -9.56 11.49 2.09
CA VAL A 57 -8.64 10.53 2.71
C VAL A 57 -7.79 9.87 1.64
N HIS A 58 -6.48 9.99 1.77
CA HIS A 58 -5.50 9.46 0.84
C HIS A 58 -4.81 8.24 1.45
N ARG A 59 -4.79 7.13 0.71
CA ARG A 59 -3.90 6.02 1.02
C ARG A 59 -2.46 6.40 0.65
N ILE A 60 -1.57 6.36 1.63
CA ILE A 60 -0.12 6.49 1.43
C ILE A 60 0.54 5.15 1.80
N VAL A 61 1.42 4.65 0.94
CA VAL A 61 2.00 3.31 1.17
C VAL A 61 2.99 3.34 2.34
N HIS A 62 3.92 4.29 2.36
CA HIS A 62 5.00 4.29 3.36
C HIS A 62 5.01 5.55 4.22
N GLY A 63 4.91 5.38 5.56
CA GLY A 63 4.92 6.45 6.56
C GLY A 63 6.24 6.63 7.32
N GLY A 64 7.28 5.86 6.97
CA GLY A 64 8.66 6.06 7.45
C GLY A 64 8.89 5.78 8.93
N GLY A 65 7.93 5.16 9.61
CA GLY A 65 7.94 4.94 11.07
C GLY A 65 7.58 6.19 11.89
N GLN A 66 7.49 7.37 11.27
CA GLN A 66 7.00 8.59 11.91
C GLN A 66 5.47 8.67 11.87
N TYR A 67 4.87 8.24 10.75
CA TYR A 67 3.43 8.33 10.53
C TYR A 67 2.74 6.99 10.79
N ILE A 68 2.34 6.79 12.06
CA ILE A 68 1.78 5.52 12.56
C ILE A 68 0.27 5.58 12.84
N LYS A 69 -0.38 6.66 12.43
CA LYS A 69 -1.83 6.89 12.59
C LYS A 69 -2.35 7.77 11.46
N PRO A 70 -3.67 7.77 11.17
CA PRO A 70 -4.29 8.76 10.29
C PRO A 70 -3.84 10.17 10.67
N THR A 71 -3.34 10.92 9.70
CA THR A 71 -2.68 12.21 9.93
C THR A 71 -3.30 13.27 9.04
N HIS A 72 -3.75 14.37 9.64
CA HIS A 72 -4.18 15.55 8.90
C HIS A 72 -3.00 16.12 8.12
N ILE A 73 -3.18 16.28 6.81
CA ILE A 73 -2.12 16.75 5.93
C ILE A 73 -2.09 18.28 6.00
N THR A 74 -0.95 18.81 6.41
CA THR A 74 -0.57 20.22 6.28
C THR A 74 0.58 20.33 5.27
N ASP A 75 0.98 21.55 4.89
CA ASP A 75 2.16 21.76 4.04
C ASP A 75 3.43 21.09 4.62
N ASP A 76 3.65 21.20 5.93
CA ASP A 76 4.77 20.56 6.61
C ASP A 76 4.70 19.03 6.56
N VAL A 77 3.51 18.46 6.77
CA VAL A 77 3.30 17.00 6.65
C VAL A 77 3.54 16.54 5.23
N LEU A 78 3.04 17.26 4.23
CA LEU A 78 3.24 16.94 2.83
C LEU A 78 4.72 16.98 2.45
N ASN A 79 5.47 18.01 2.88
CA ASN A 79 6.90 18.11 2.63
C ASN A 79 7.67 16.95 3.28
N ASN A 80 7.38 16.62 4.53
CA ASN A 80 7.98 15.46 5.20
C ASN A 80 7.64 14.15 4.48
N LEU A 81 6.41 13.97 4.00
CA LEU A 81 6.04 12.78 3.23
C LEU A 81 6.80 12.68 1.90
N LYS A 82 7.11 13.80 1.25
CA LYS A 82 7.95 13.82 0.03
C LYS A 82 9.37 13.33 0.31
N GLU A 83 9.95 13.64 1.46
CA GLU A 83 11.26 13.12 1.86
C GLU A 83 11.24 11.59 1.97
N LEU A 84 10.10 10.98 2.31
CA LEU A 84 9.92 9.53 2.39
C LEU A 84 9.66 8.84 1.04
N ASN A 85 9.65 9.57 -0.08
CA ASN A 85 9.42 8.98 -1.41
C ASN A 85 10.43 7.88 -1.75
N HIS A 86 11.67 7.99 -1.26
CA HIS A 86 12.71 6.98 -1.48
C HIS A 86 12.39 5.61 -0.84
N LEU A 87 11.47 5.54 0.13
CA LEU A 87 11.04 4.28 0.75
C LEU A 87 9.95 3.55 -0.04
N ALA A 88 9.25 4.25 -0.94
CA ALA A 88 8.24 3.68 -1.82
C ALA A 88 8.14 4.49 -3.13
N PRO A 89 9.20 4.44 -3.98
CA PRO A 89 9.34 5.33 -5.13
C PRO A 89 8.25 5.15 -6.19
N LEU A 90 7.66 3.95 -6.28
CA LEU A 90 6.58 3.65 -7.22
C LEU A 90 5.17 3.97 -6.69
N HIS A 91 5.03 4.32 -5.40
CA HIS A 91 3.71 4.43 -4.75
C HIS A 91 3.48 5.77 -4.06
N ASN A 92 4.43 6.26 -3.28
CA ASN A 92 4.25 7.52 -2.55
C ASN A 92 4.17 8.73 -3.51
N PRO A 93 5.08 8.91 -4.50
CA PRO A 93 5.02 10.07 -5.40
C PRO A 93 3.68 10.28 -6.12
N PRO A 94 3.06 9.29 -6.78
CA PRO A 94 1.78 9.51 -7.45
C PRO A 94 0.65 9.84 -6.47
N ALA A 95 0.64 9.27 -5.26
CA ALA A 95 -0.34 9.60 -4.24
C ALA A 95 -0.19 11.04 -3.73
N LEU A 96 1.03 11.49 -3.46
CA LEU A 96 1.30 12.85 -3.00
C LEU A 96 1.02 13.90 -4.08
N LYS A 97 1.21 13.56 -5.36
CA LYS A 97 0.82 14.45 -6.47
C LYS A 97 -0.68 14.76 -6.47
N VAL A 98 -1.52 13.78 -6.13
CA VAL A 98 -2.98 14.00 -6.01
C VAL A 98 -3.29 14.91 -4.81
N VAL A 99 -2.63 14.70 -3.67
CA VAL A 99 -2.77 15.56 -2.48
C VAL A 99 -2.42 17.02 -2.80
N GLU A 100 -1.28 17.23 -3.47
CA GLU A 100 -0.81 18.55 -3.91
C GLU A 100 -1.81 19.25 -4.81
N GLU A 101 -2.37 18.52 -5.77
CA GLU A 101 -3.27 19.11 -6.75
C GLU A 101 -4.64 19.42 -6.14
N ILE A 102 -5.11 18.64 -5.16
CA ILE A 102 -6.30 18.97 -4.37
C ILE A 102 -6.04 20.22 -3.52
N PHE A 103 -4.89 20.35 -2.83
CA PHE A 103 -4.57 21.59 -2.11
C PHE A 103 -4.58 22.82 -3.02
N ARG A 104 -4.01 22.67 -4.22
CA ARG A 104 -3.91 23.77 -5.19
C ARG A 104 -5.27 24.22 -5.70
N ARG A 105 -6.20 23.28 -5.93
CA ARG A 105 -7.52 23.54 -6.56
C ARG A 105 -8.64 23.78 -5.55
N TYR A 106 -8.54 23.19 -4.36
CA TYR A 106 -9.54 23.17 -3.30
C TYR A 106 -8.87 23.43 -1.94
N PRO A 107 -8.35 24.65 -1.70
CA PRO A 107 -7.49 24.94 -0.56
C PRO A 107 -8.16 24.78 0.82
N ASP A 108 -9.48 24.88 0.88
CA ASP A 108 -10.25 24.73 2.11
C ASP A 108 -10.58 23.26 2.45
N THR A 109 -10.25 22.31 1.56
CA THR A 109 -10.52 20.89 1.75
C THR A 109 -9.60 20.28 2.80
N ILE A 110 -10.20 19.65 3.81
CA ILE A 110 -9.47 18.92 4.85
C ILE A 110 -9.00 17.57 4.28
N GLN A 111 -7.68 17.36 4.24
CA GLN A 111 -7.09 16.13 3.72
C GLN A 111 -6.42 15.31 4.82
N TYR A 112 -6.59 13.99 4.79
CA TYR A 112 -5.95 13.05 5.71
C TYR A 112 -5.14 11.99 4.96
N ALA A 113 -3.95 11.66 5.45
CA ALA A 113 -3.18 10.52 4.99
C ALA A 113 -3.39 9.32 5.92
N VAL A 114 -3.61 8.14 5.34
CA VAL A 114 -3.70 6.85 6.03
C VAL A 114 -2.66 5.91 5.46
N PHE A 115 -1.90 5.27 6.34
CA PHE A 115 -0.66 4.58 5.96
C PHE A 115 -0.80 3.06 6.01
N ASP A 116 -0.37 2.37 4.95
CA ASP A 116 -0.32 0.90 4.93
C ASP A 116 0.61 0.34 6.02
N THR A 117 1.63 1.10 6.40
CA THR A 117 2.64 0.71 7.41
C THR A 117 2.19 0.90 8.85
N ALA A 118 1.16 1.73 9.11
CA ALA A 118 0.80 2.18 10.46
C ALA A 118 0.38 1.03 11.40
N PHE A 119 -0.48 0.13 10.94
CA PHE A 119 -0.98 -0.99 11.75
C PHE A 119 0.15 -1.89 12.28
N HIS A 120 1.22 -2.01 11.49
CA HIS A 120 2.36 -2.86 11.76
C HIS A 120 3.41 -2.21 12.68
N ASP A 121 3.23 -0.95 13.09
CA ASP A 121 4.16 -0.32 14.04
C ASP A 121 4.07 -0.94 15.45
N THR A 122 2.98 -1.64 15.74
CA THR A 122 2.77 -2.35 17.01
C THR A 122 3.68 -3.57 17.23
N LYS A 123 4.42 -4.02 16.19
CA LYS A 123 5.38 -5.12 16.26
C LYS A 123 6.47 -4.85 17.30
N LYS A 124 6.91 -5.90 18.01
CA LYS A 124 8.09 -5.83 18.90
C LYS A 124 9.38 -5.75 18.07
N GLU A 125 10.46 -5.25 18.65
CA GLU A 125 11.78 -5.13 17.98
C GLU A 125 12.24 -6.45 17.34
N VAL A 126 12.02 -7.58 18.00
CA VAL A 126 12.35 -8.93 17.48
C VAL A 126 11.66 -9.27 16.15
N ALA A 127 10.50 -8.67 15.87
CA ALA A 127 9.77 -8.83 14.62
C ALA A 127 9.99 -7.65 13.63
N LYS A 128 10.70 -6.59 14.06
CA LYS A 128 11.07 -5.44 13.23
C LYS A 128 12.46 -5.59 12.63
N TYR A 129 13.43 -6.12 13.38
CA TYR A 129 14.82 -6.15 12.92
C TYR A 129 15.15 -7.38 12.10
N TYR A 130 15.97 -7.16 11.07
CA TYR A 130 16.65 -8.22 10.34
C TYR A 130 17.91 -8.65 11.11
N GLY A 131 18.47 -9.80 10.70
CA GLY A 131 19.79 -10.27 11.15
C GLY A 131 20.96 -9.46 10.60
N LEU A 132 20.86 -8.13 10.59
CA LEU A 132 21.89 -7.18 10.16
C LEU A 132 22.55 -6.50 11.38
N PRO A 133 23.76 -5.92 11.23
CA PRO A 133 24.35 -5.10 12.29
C PRO A 133 23.38 -4.02 12.77
N LEU A 134 23.23 -3.90 14.09
CA LEU A 134 22.20 -3.04 14.70
C LEU A 134 22.40 -1.55 14.38
N GLU A 135 23.65 -1.08 14.36
CA GLU A 135 23.97 0.32 14.02
C GLU A 135 23.52 0.68 12.61
N LEU A 136 23.82 -0.18 11.64
CA LEU A 136 23.40 -0.02 10.24
C LEU A 136 21.87 0.09 10.12
N GLN A 137 21.14 -0.77 10.84
CA GLN A 137 19.68 -0.75 10.84
C GLN A 137 19.11 0.54 11.46
N LYS A 138 19.72 1.04 12.53
CA LYS A 138 19.28 2.26 13.22
C LYS A 138 19.56 3.53 12.41
N ASP A 139 20.71 3.59 11.77
CA ASP A 139 21.15 4.76 11.00
C ASP A 139 20.36 4.88 9.70
N LEU A 140 20.20 3.76 8.99
CA LEU A 140 19.49 3.71 7.71
C LEU A 140 17.98 3.41 7.84
N LYS A 141 17.48 3.28 9.07
CA LYS A 141 16.07 2.92 9.36
C LYS A 141 15.61 1.64 8.64
N ILE A 142 16.51 0.67 8.53
CA ILE A 142 16.22 -0.64 7.94
C ILE A 142 15.47 -1.47 8.98
N GLN A 143 14.23 -1.81 8.66
CA GLN A 143 13.37 -2.64 9.48
C GLN A 143 12.23 -3.21 8.64
N ARG A 144 11.53 -4.20 9.18
CA ARG A 144 10.26 -4.70 8.67
C ARG A 144 9.16 -3.69 8.97
N TYR A 145 8.82 -2.87 8.00
CA TYR A 145 7.68 -1.96 8.09
C TYR A 145 6.38 -2.75 7.98
N GLY A 146 6.23 -3.54 6.92
CA GLY A 146 4.99 -4.25 6.60
C GLY A 146 3.94 -3.36 5.93
N PHE A 147 3.10 -3.92 5.07
CA PHE A 147 2.10 -3.18 4.29
C PHE A 147 0.76 -3.92 4.27
N HIS A 148 -0.25 -3.35 3.59
CA HIS A 148 -1.65 -3.75 3.71
C HIS A 148 -2.21 -3.65 5.14
N GLY A 149 -1.59 -2.82 5.99
CA GLY A 149 -2.01 -2.63 7.37
C GLY A 149 -3.44 -2.13 7.51
N ILE A 150 -3.93 -1.31 6.57
CA ILE A 150 -5.34 -0.87 6.53
C ILE A 150 -6.28 -2.08 6.41
N SER A 151 -5.97 -3.02 5.50
CA SER A 151 -6.76 -4.22 5.27
C SER A 151 -6.70 -5.18 6.47
N HIS A 152 -5.50 -5.42 7.00
CA HIS A 152 -5.31 -6.28 8.17
C HIS A 152 -5.99 -5.70 9.42
N ASN A 153 -5.92 -4.38 9.61
CA ASN A 153 -6.61 -3.70 10.70
C ASN A 153 -8.14 -3.84 10.59
N TYR A 154 -8.70 -3.63 9.39
CA TYR A 154 -10.13 -3.80 9.16
C TYR A 154 -10.60 -5.23 9.50
N ILE A 155 -9.87 -6.25 9.04
CA ILE A 155 -10.20 -7.65 9.36
C ILE A 155 -10.10 -7.92 10.87
N SER A 156 -9.08 -7.37 11.53
CA SER A 156 -8.94 -7.46 12.99
C SER A 156 -10.14 -6.87 13.71
N ASP A 157 -10.54 -5.64 13.36
CA ASP A 157 -11.69 -4.97 13.97
C ASP A 157 -13.01 -5.69 13.70
N PHE A 158 -13.20 -6.20 12.48
CA PHE A 158 -14.39 -6.97 12.12
C PHE A 158 -14.51 -8.24 12.98
N ILE A 159 -13.45 -9.02 13.08
CA ILE A 159 -13.43 -10.25 13.88
C ILE A 159 -13.61 -9.92 15.37
N ARG A 160 -12.98 -8.86 15.89
CA ARG A 160 -13.08 -8.50 17.31
C ARG A 160 -14.49 -8.05 17.70
N LYS A 161 -15.16 -7.29 16.83
CA LYS A 161 -16.57 -6.92 17.04
C LYS A 161 -17.50 -8.13 17.09
N GLN A 162 -17.21 -9.17 16.31
CA GLN A 162 -18.07 -10.35 16.22
C GLN A 162 -17.77 -11.42 17.29
N TYR A 163 -16.51 -11.56 17.69
CA TYR A 163 -16.05 -12.69 18.52
C TYR A 163 -15.39 -12.26 19.85
N GLY A 164 -15.24 -10.96 20.12
CA GLY A 164 -14.64 -10.41 21.34
C GLY A 164 -13.24 -9.81 21.12
N GLU A 165 -12.72 -9.05 22.08
CA GLU A 165 -11.52 -8.24 21.90
C GLU A 165 -10.19 -9.05 21.88
N ASP A 166 -10.14 -10.19 22.58
CA ASP A 166 -8.95 -11.00 22.82
C ASP A 166 -8.80 -12.11 21.75
N GLN A 167 -8.54 -11.71 20.50
CA GLN A 167 -8.46 -12.63 19.37
C GLN A 167 -7.03 -12.79 18.86
N LYS A 168 -6.71 -14.02 18.47
CA LYS A 168 -5.48 -14.36 17.73
C LYS A 168 -5.87 -14.70 16.29
N ILE A 169 -5.44 -13.87 15.36
CA ILE A 169 -5.89 -13.92 13.96
C ILE A 169 -4.67 -14.06 13.06
N ILE A 170 -4.75 -14.98 12.10
CA ILE A 170 -3.88 -14.98 10.92
C ILE A 170 -4.71 -14.40 9.78
N SER A 171 -4.36 -13.18 9.37
CA SER A 171 -5.05 -12.47 8.28
C SER A 171 -4.25 -12.64 7.00
N CYS A 172 -4.89 -13.19 5.95
CA CYS A 172 -4.28 -13.41 4.64
C CYS A 172 -4.89 -12.44 3.62
N HIS A 173 -4.13 -11.41 3.23
CA HIS A 173 -4.51 -10.51 2.14
C HIS A 173 -3.92 -11.07 0.84
N LEU A 174 -4.78 -11.62 -0.04
CA LEU A 174 -4.36 -12.28 -1.27
C LEU A 174 -4.97 -11.57 -2.49
N GLY A 175 -4.19 -10.69 -3.11
CA GLY A 175 -4.57 -9.93 -4.29
C GLY A 175 -3.39 -9.75 -5.26
N GLY A 176 -3.35 -8.63 -6.00
CA GLY A 176 -2.20 -8.33 -6.87
C GLY A 176 -0.88 -8.23 -6.08
N GLY A 177 -0.95 -7.70 -4.85
CA GLY A 177 0.04 -7.90 -3.80
C GLY A 177 -0.50 -8.85 -2.74
N CYS A 178 0.38 -9.66 -2.13
CA CYS A 178 0.00 -10.66 -1.14
C CYS A 178 0.76 -10.45 0.17
N SER A 179 0.06 -10.48 1.30
CA SER A 179 0.68 -10.44 2.64
C SER A 179 -0.10 -11.28 3.64
N ILE A 180 0.63 -11.81 4.63
CA ILE A 180 0.05 -12.43 5.82
C ILE A 180 0.43 -11.58 7.02
N CYS A 181 -0.50 -11.42 7.95
CA CYS A 181 -0.28 -10.73 9.21
C CYS A 181 -0.75 -11.61 10.37
N ALA A 182 0.14 -11.81 11.33
CA ALA A 182 -0.22 -12.35 12.62
C ALA A 182 -0.69 -11.20 13.52
N ILE A 183 -1.86 -11.36 14.11
CA ILE A 183 -2.53 -10.33 14.90
C ILE A 183 -2.91 -10.94 16.26
N ALA A 184 -2.60 -10.23 17.33
CA ALA A 184 -3.02 -10.58 18.68
C ALA A 184 -3.61 -9.35 19.36
N ASP A 185 -4.83 -9.49 19.89
CA ASP A 185 -5.53 -8.47 20.69
C ASP A 185 -5.61 -7.12 19.96
N GLY A 186 -5.92 -7.18 18.67
CA GLY A 186 -6.03 -6.00 17.81
C GLY A 186 -4.71 -5.40 17.32
N LYS A 187 -3.57 -6.03 17.60
CA LYS A 187 -2.23 -5.53 17.26
C LYS A 187 -1.50 -6.46 16.31
N SER A 188 -0.82 -5.90 15.31
CA SER A 188 0.07 -6.66 14.45
C SER A 188 1.29 -7.11 15.25
N VAL A 189 1.50 -8.42 15.33
CA VAL A 189 2.66 -9.02 16.00
C VAL A 189 3.76 -9.41 15.02
N ASP A 190 3.39 -9.79 13.79
CA ASP A 190 4.31 -10.08 12.70
C ASP A 190 3.61 -9.95 11.34
N THR A 191 4.37 -9.78 10.26
CA THR A 191 3.84 -9.75 8.89
C THR A 191 4.88 -10.18 7.87
N THR A 192 4.44 -10.70 6.73
CA THR A 192 5.35 -11.23 5.70
C THR A 192 6.08 -10.14 4.92
N MET A 193 5.43 -9.00 4.64
CA MET A 193 6.11 -7.93 3.92
C MET A 193 7.13 -7.21 4.81
N GLY A 194 8.13 -6.66 4.15
CA GLY A 194 9.42 -6.34 4.72
C GLY A 194 9.72 -4.86 4.86
N PHE A 195 10.94 -4.54 4.47
CA PHE A 195 11.42 -3.18 4.22
C PHE A 195 10.67 -2.60 3.02
N GLY A 196 10.61 -3.37 1.93
CA GLY A 196 9.74 -3.13 0.79
C GLY A 196 8.57 -4.13 0.70
N PRO A 197 7.57 -3.85 -0.15
CA PRO A 197 6.39 -4.69 -0.34
C PRO A 197 6.67 -5.95 -1.17
N GLU A 198 7.88 -6.18 -1.65
CA GLU A 198 8.27 -7.37 -2.40
C GLU A 198 8.57 -8.59 -1.52
N GLU A 199 8.95 -8.39 -0.26
CA GLU A 199 9.29 -9.48 0.66
C GLU A 199 8.05 -10.31 1.04
N GLY A 200 8.25 -11.61 1.27
CA GLY A 200 7.23 -12.55 1.72
C GLY A 200 6.71 -13.44 0.61
N LEU A 201 5.41 -13.36 0.35
CA LEU A 201 4.74 -14.26 -0.59
C LEU A 201 5.10 -13.94 -2.06
N ILE A 202 5.07 -14.96 -2.91
CA ILE A 202 4.98 -14.77 -4.36
C ILE A 202 3.68 -14.02 -4.67
N MET A 203 3.76 -12.99 -5.53
CA MET A 203 2.62 -12.13 -5.89
C MET A 203 2.39 -12.14 -7.40
N GLY A 204 1.55 -11.24 -7.92
CA GLY A 204 1.30 -11.14 -9.36
C GLY A 204 2.59 -10.89 -10.15
N THR A 205 3.31 -9.83 -9.81
CA THR A 205 4.55 -9.41 -10.51
C THR A 205 5.78 -9.32 -9.60
N ARG A 206 5.60 -9.54 -8.29
CA ARG A 206 6.69 -9.47 -7.31
C ARG A 206 7.26 -10.85 -6.98
N CYS A 207 8.57 -10.91 -6.80
CA CYS A 207 9.28 -12.17 -6.55
C CYS A 207 8.91 -12.86 -5.24
N GLY A 208 8.53 -12.11 -4.19
CA GLY A 208 8.45 -12.66 -2.85
C GLY A 208 9.85 -12.87 -2.24
N ASP A 209 9.94 -13.77 -1.27
CA ASP A 209 11.20 -14.13 -0.62
C ASP A 209 12.25 -14.60 -1.63
N LEU A 210 13.40 -13.92 -1.61
CA LEU A 210 14.54 -14.20 -2.46
C LEU A 210 15.83 -14.12 -1.65
N GLY A 211 16.74 -15.08 -1.84
CA GLY A 211 18.04 -15.03 -1.18
C GLY A 211 18.89 -13.87 -1.67
N ALA A 212 19.50 -13.12 -0.75
CA ALA A 212 20.36 -11.96 -1.07
C ALA A 212 21.51 -12.29 -2.05
N ALA A 213 21.97 -13.55 -2.07
CA ALA A 213 22.99 -14.01 -3.02
C ALA A 213 22.55 -13.88 -4.49
N VAL A 214 21.24 -13.99 -4.78
CA VAL A 214 20.70 -13.80 -6.13
C VAL A 214 20.83 -12.34 -6.56
N VAL A 215 20.47 -11.41 -5.67
CA VAL A 215 20.62 -9.97 -5.92
C VAL A 215 22.09 -9.61 -6.18
N LEU A 216 23.01 -10.10 -5.35
CA LEU A 216 24.45 -9.90 -5.53
C LEU A 216 24.96 -10.52 -6.83
N TYR A 217 24.41 -11.65 -7.25
CA TYR A 217 24.77 -12.29 -8.51
C TYR A 217 24.34 -11.46 -9.72
N LEU A 218 23.12 -10.89 -9.72
CA LEU A 218 22.65 -9.99 -10.78
C LEU A 218 23.53 -8.74 -10.90
N ILE A 219 23.90 -8.12 -9.78
CA ILE A 219 24.82 -6.98 -9.77
C ILE A 219 26.16 -7.37 -10.44
N ARG A 220 26.72 -8.53 -10.08
CA ARG A 220 27.97 -9.03 -10.69
C ARG A 220 27.83 -9.38 -12.17
N LYS A 221 26.61 -9.55 -12.68
CA LYS A 221 26.29 -9.71 -14.10
C LYS A 221 26.07 -8.39 -14.83
N GLY A 222 26.20 -7.26 -14.14
CA GLY A 222 26.14 -5.93 -14.74
C GLY A 222 24.76 -5.27 -14.68
N TYR A 223 23.79 -5.86 -13.98
CA TYR A 223 22.53 -5.19 -13.70
C TYR A 223 22.72 -4.10 -12.65
N ASN A 224 22.11 -2.93 -12.88
CA ASN A 224 22.12 -1.83 -11.92
C ASN A 224 20.95 -1.95 -10.92
N PRO A 225 20.94 -1.18 -9.81
CA PRO A 225 19.88 -1.26 -8.80
C PRO A 225 18.47 -1.06 -9.34
N ASP A 226 18.25 -0.09 -10.23
CA ASP A 226 16.92 0.22 -10.78
C ASP A 226 16.39 -0.93 -11.66
N GLN A 227 17.28 -1.55 -12.46
CA GLN A 227 16.95 -2.73 -13.25
C GLN A 227 16.57 -3.91 -12.34
N ILE A 228 17.31 -4.12 -11.25
CA ILE A 228 17.01 -5.19 -10.29
C ILE A 228 15.68 -4.90 -9.59
N GLU A 229 15.44 -3.68 -9.12
CA GLU A 229 14.17 -3.29 -8.49
C GLU A 229 12.98 -3.56 -9.43
N ASN A 230 13.12 -3.18 -10.71
CA ASN A 230 12.10 -3.44 -11.72
C ASN A 230 11.87 -4.95 -11.94
N ILE A 231 12.94 -5.75 -12.03
CA ILE A 231 12.82 -7.20 -12.13
C ILE A 231 12.06 -7.77 -10.93
N LEU A 232 12.46 -7.38 -9.71
CA LEU A 232 11.88 -7.92 -8.48
C LEU A 232 10.42 -7.49 -8.26
N ASN A 233 10.01 -6.31 -8.76
CA ASN A 233 8.67 -5.77 -8.53
C ASN A 233 7.68 -5.92 -9.69
N GLN A 234 8.15 -5.95 -10.94
CA GLN A 234 7.30 -5.85 -12.14
C GLN A 234 7.43 -7.03 -13.08
N GLU A 235 8.58 -7.73 -13.10
CA GLU A 235 8.85 -8.81 -14.06
C GLU A 235 8.91 -10.21 -13.41
N SER A 236 8.68 -10.30 -12.10
CA SER A 236 8.76 -11.54 -11.32
C SER A 236 7.37 -12.09 -11.00
N GLY A 237 7.25 -12.90 -9.93
CA GLY A 237 5.98 -13.39 -9.43
C GLY A 237 5.32 -14.41 -10.38
N LEU A 238 3.99 -14.47 -10.33
CA LEU A 238 3.20 -15.30 -11.24
C LEU A 238 3.45 -14.95 -12.71
N LEU A 239 3.69 -13.67 -13.04
CA LEU A 239 4.07 -13.25 -14.38
C LEU A 239 5.40 -13.86 -14.81
N GLY A 240 6.45 -13.68 -14.02
CA GLY A 240 7.78 -14.22 -14.34
C GLY A 240 7.82 -15.75 -14.38
N LEU A 241 7.05 -16.42 -13.51
CA LEU A 241 6.97 -17.88 -13.46
C LEU A 241 6.15 -18.48 -14.60
N SER A 242 5.05 -17.82 -14.98
CA SER A 242 4.17 -18.32 -16.04
C SER A 242 4.62 -17.90 -17.44
N GLY A 243 5.32 -16.77 -17.55
CA GLY A 243 5.68 -16.11 -18.80
C GLY A 243 4.49 -15.51 -19.58
N VAL A 244 3.27 -15.53 -19.01
CA VAL A 244 2.04 -15.17 -19.74
C VAL A 244 1.14 -14.19 -19.01
N SER A 245 0.91 -14.34 -17.70
CA SER A 245 0.00 -13.47 -16.95
C SER A 245 0.34 -13.43 -15.46
N PHE A 246 0.07 -12.29 -14.83
CA PHE A 246 0.08 -12.15 -13.37
C PHE A 246 -1.29 -12.48 -12.75
N ASP A 247 -2.37 -12.55 -13.55
CA ASP A 247 -3.73 -12.74 -13.09
C ASP A 247 -4.05 -14.23 -12.93
N LEU A 248 -4.44 -14.63 -11.71
CA LEU A 248 -4.75 -16.04 -11.40
C LEU A 248 -5.92 -16.59 -12.22
N GLN A 249 -6.93 -15.78 -12.55
CA GLN A 249 -8.08 -16.22 -13.35
C GLN A 249 -7.64 -16.55 -14.77
N ASP A 250 -6.73 -15.77 -15.34
CA ASP A 250 -6.17 -16.06 -16.66
C ASP A 250 -5.31 -17.32 -16.63
N LEU A 251 -4.47 -17.47 -15.59
CA LEU A 251 -3.66 -18.68 -15.40
C LEU A 251 -4.50 -19.94 -15.22
N GLU A 252 -5.63 -19.87 -14.52
CA GLU A 252 -6.55 -21.00 -14.38
C GLU A 252 -7.20 -21.40 -15.71
N LYS A 253 -7.56 -20.43 -16.55
CA LYS A 253 -8.09 -20.69 -17.91
C LYS A 253 -7.02 -21.35 -18.78
N ILE A 254 -5.78 -20.88 -18.74
CA ILE A 254 -4.65 -21.45 -19.49
C ILE A 254 -4.34 -22.87 -19.00
N LYS A 255 -4.39 -23.12 -17.69
CA LYS A 255 -4.18 -24.46 -17.11
C LYS A 255 -5.24 -25.48 -17.54
N LYS A 256 -6.46 -25.04 -17.86
CA LYS A 256 -7.49 -25.90 -18.49
C LYS A 256 -7.18 -26.22 -19.96
N ILE A 257 -6.36 -25.41 -20.63
CA ILE A 257 -5.94 -25.61 -22.03
C ILE A 257 -4.66 -26.47 -22.12
N LEU A 258 -3.83 -26.49 -21.07
CA LEU A 258 -2.58 -27.26 -20.98
C LEU A 258 -2.75 -28.68 -20.39
N LYS A 259 -3.93 -29.28 -20.48
CA LYS A 259 -4.18 -30.70 -20.18
C LYS A 259 -4.56 -31.44 -21.45
#